data_AF-A0A1H3BL91-F1
#
_entry.id   AF-A0A1H3BL91-F1
#
_cell.length_a   1.000
_cell.length_b   1.000
_cell.length_c   1.000
_cell.angle_alpha   90.00
_cell.angle_beta   90.00
_cell.angle_gamma   90.00
#
_symmetry.space_group_name_H-M   'P 1'
#
loop_
_entity.id
_entity.type
_entity.pdbx_description
1 polymer ?
#
loop_
_entity_poly.entity_id
_entity_poly.type
_entity_poly.pdbx_seq_one_letter_code
_entity_poly.pdbx_strand_id
1 'polypeptide(L)'
;MKKILLTLVVLFTITASFGQNKWQQKQISYFVDAAVKEYSLNEDQKTELNEIRTTVIMAYINGAKKVKSGELTKNENKEITKKASNVFNKKFGKMIGKNYKEFSPFLQKIAKEIKDL
;
A
#
# COMPACT_ATOMS: atom_id res chain seq x y z
N MET A 1 9.26 22.24 -17.57
CA MET A 1 8.38 21.37 -18.39
C MET A 1 8.78 19.89 -18.43
N LYS A 2 10.06 19.50 -18.24
CA LYS A 2 10.47 18.07 -18.27
C LYS A 2 10.13 17.27 -16.99
N LYS A 3 9.82 17.93 -15.87
CA LYS A 3 9.53 17.28 -14.57
C LYS A 3 8.08 16.83 -14.41
N ILE A 4 7.13 17.42 -15.15
CA ILE A 4 5.71 17.08 -15.08
C ILE A 4 5.41 15.78 -15.86
N LEU A 5 6.12 15.57 -16.98
CA LEU A 5 6.00 14.33 -17.76
C LEU A 5 6.42 13.09 -16.97
N LEU A 6 7.43 13.19 -16.10
CA LEU A 6 7.90 12.05 -15.31
C LEU A 6 6.88 11.61 -14.25
N THR A 7 6.10 12.55 -13.70
CA THR A 7 5.08 12.26 -12.69
C THR A 7 3.84 11.61 -13.30
N LEU A 8 3.46 11.98 -14.52
CA LEU A 8 2.31 11.39 -15.23
C LEU A 8 2.55 9.94 -15.67
N VAL A 9 3.77 9.60 -16.08
CA VAL A 9 4.12 8.24 -16.54
C VAL A 9 4.12 7.23 -15.38
N VAL A 10 4.41 7.68 -14.15
CA VAL A 10 4.34 6.81 -12.96
C VAL A 10 2.89 6.51 -12.57
N LEU A 11 1.95 7.43 -12.81
CA LEU A 11 0.52 7.21 -12.51
C LEU A 11 -0.14 6.22 -13.49
N PHE A 12 0.30 6.19 -14.76
CA PHE A 12 -0.28 5.30 -15.78
C PHE A 12 0.14 3.83 -15.68
N THR A 13 1.20 3.49 -14.95
CA THR A 13 1.64 2.08 -14.80
C THR A 13 0.88 1.31 -13.73
N ILE A 14 0.10 1.99 -12.88
CA ILE A 14 -0.64 1.35 -11.79
C ILE A 14 -1.93 0.69 -12.31
N THR A 15 -2.56 1.23 -13.37
CA THR A 15 -3.85 0.76 -13.89
C THR A 15 -3.79 -0.63 -14.56
N ALA A 16 -2.67 -0.99 -15.19
CA ALA A 16 -2.51 -2.27 -15.90
C ALA A 16 -2.36 -3.48 -14.96
N SER A 17 -2.06 -3.28 -13.67
CA SER A 17 -1.82 -4.38 -12.72
C SER A 17 -3.08 -4.84 -11.96
N PHE A 18 -4.18 -4.09 -12.04
CA PHE A 18 -5.43 -4.44 -11.32
C PHE A 18 -6.15 -5.66 -11.92
N GLY A 19 -5.78 -6.16 -13.10
CA GLY A 19 -6.40 -7.36 -13.67
C GLY A 19 -5.86 -8.71 -13.15
N GLN A 20 -4.61 -8.75 -12.66
CA GLN A 20 -3.89 -10.03 -12.47
C GLN A 20 -3.89 -10.59 -11.05
N ASN A 21 -4.40 -9.88 -10.04
CA ASN A 21 -4.18 -10.25 -8.64
C ASN A 21 -5.41 -10.03 -7.74
N LYS A 22 -6.46 -10.84 -8.00
CA LYS A 22 -7.75 -10.83 -7.28
C LYS A 22 -7.59 -10.93 -5.75
N TRP A 23 -6.63 -11.74 -5.29
CA TRP A 23 -6.35 -11.90 -3.87
C TRP A 23 -5.88 -10.60 -3.22
N GLN A 24 -4.96 -9.88 -3.85
CA GLN A 24 -4.40 -8.64 -3.33
C GLN A 24 -5.42 -7.52 -3.38
N GLN A 25 -6.26 -7.48 -4.41
CA GLN A 25 -7.43 -6.60 -4.40
C GLN A 25 -8.35 -6.89 -3.22
N LYS A 26 -8.66 -8.17 -2.93
CA LYS A 26 -9.44 -8.55 -1.75
C LYS A 26 -8.80 -8.03 -0.46
N GLN A 27 -7.48 -8.17 -0.31
CA GLN A 27 -6.75 -7.67 0.85
C GLN A 27 -6.76 -6.14 0.95
N ILE A 28 -6.63 -5.43 -0.18
CA ILE A 28 -6.67 -3.97 -0.24
C ILE A 28 -8.07 -3.48 0.12
N SER A 29 -9.11 -4.01 -0.51
CA SER A 29 -10.50 -3.66 -0.22
C SER A 29 -10.86 -3.90 1.24
N TYR A 30 -10.53 -5.09 1.77
CA TYR A 30 -10.78 -5.41 3.19
C TYR A 30 -10.12 -4.41 4.13
N PHE A 31 -8.85 -4.06 3.87
CA PHE A 31 -8.14 -3.05 4.66
C PHE A 31 -8.81 -1.67 4.58
N VAL A 32 -9.16 -1.23 3.37
CA VAL A 32 -9.76 0.09 3.12
C VAL A 32 -11.13 0.17 3.79
N ASP A 33 -11.98 -0.83 3.63
CA ASP A 33 -13.32 -0.87 4.22
C ASP A 33 -13.25 -0.87 5.75
N ALA A 34 -12.32 -1.64 6.33
CA ALA A 34 -12.09 -1.63 7.77
C ALA A 34 -11.60 -0.27 8.27
N ALA A 35 -10.71 0.40 7.52
CA ALA A 35 -10.20 1.72 7.89
C ALA A 35 -11.29 2.82 7.76
N VAL A 36 -12.13 2.75 6.73
CA VAL A 36 -13.29 3.63 6.55
C VAL A 36 -14.24 3.48 7.75
N LYS A 37 -14.52 2.24 8.15
CA LYS A 37 -15.39 1.95 9.30
C LYS A 37 -14.79 2.42 10.63
N GLU A 38 -13.51 2.17 10.86
CA GLU A 38 -12.83 2.50 12.12
C GLU A 38 -12.62 4.01 12.29
N TYR A 39 -12.24 4.70 11.21
CA TYR A 39 -11.82 6.10 11.26
C TYR A 39 -12.78 7.06 10.57
N SER A 40 -13.95 6.58 10.12
CA SER A 40 -14.99 7.39 9.47
C SER A 40 -14.45 8.21 8.28
N LEU A 41 -13.65 7.55 7.43
CA LEU A 41 -13.04 8.20 6.27
C LEU A 41 -14.11 8.60 5.24
N ASN A 42 -13.96 9.78 4.64
CA ASN A 42 -14.78 10.19 3.50
C ASN A 42 -14.31 9.53 2.19
N GLU A 43 -15.06 9.73 1.10
CA GLU A 43 -14.76 9.08 -0.19
C GLU A 43 -13.42 9.52 -0.80
N ASP A 44 -12.99 10.76 -0.59
CA ASP A 44 -11.68 11.24 -1.06
C ASP A 44 -10.54 10.53 -0.30
N GLN A 45 -10.66 10.45 1.02
CA GLN A 45 -9.70 9.75 1.89
C GLN A 45 -9.67 8.24 1.60
N LYS A 46 -10.83 7.64 1.33
CA LYS A 46 -10.94 6.23 0.93
C LYS A 46 -10.23 5.97 -0.39
N THR A 47 -10.41 6.84 -1.38
CA THR A 47 -9.74 6.75 -2.68
C THR A 47 -8.23 6.88 -2.52
N GLU A 48 -7.77 7.91 -1.80
CA GLU A 48 -6.36 8.09 -1.50
C GLU A 48 -5.78 6.88 -0.74
N LEU A 49 -6.52 6.33 0.22
CA LEU A 49 -6.08 5.16 0.99
C LEU A 49 -5.93 3.93 0.11
N ASN A 50 -6.85 3.72 -0.83
CA ASN A 50 -6.79 2.63 -1.79
C ASN A 50 -5.53 2.72 -2.67
N GLU A 51 -5.23 3.91 -3.19
CA GLU A 51 -4.03 4.15 -4.00
C GLU A 51 -2.73 3.90 -3.22
N ILE A 52 -2.63 4.44 -2.00
CA ILE A 52 -1.44 4.25 -1.16
C ILE A 52 -1.29 2.77 -0.78
N ARG A 53 -2.39 2.11 -0.41
CA ARG A 53 -2.36 0.68 -0.04
C ARG A 53 -1.96 -0.20 -1.22
N THR A 54 -2.50 0.08 -2.40
CA THR A 54 -2.10 -0.58 -3.65
C THR A 54 -0.61 -0.42 -3.91
N THR A 55 -0.08 0.80 -3.79
CA THR A 55 1.35 1.09 -4.01
C THR A 55 2.25 0.24 -3.11
N VAL A 56 1.89 0.12 -1.84
CA VAL A 56 2.65 -0.71 -0.87
C VAL A 56 2.62 -2.18 -1.27
N ILE A 57 1.43 -2.71 -1.54
CA ILE A 57 1.24 -4.11 -1.89
C ILE A 57 1.99 -4.45 -3.19
N MET A 58 1.95 -3.56 -4.18
CA MET A 58 2.73 -3.70 -5.42
C MET A 58 4.24 -3.67 -5.17
N ALA A 59 4.74 -2.84 -4.24
CA ALA A 59 6.16 -2.83 -3.87
C ALA A 59 6.59 -4.19 -3.27
N TYR A 60 5.77 -4.80 -2.43
CA TYR A 60 6.03 -6.15 -1.89
C TYR A 60 6.05 -7.21 -2.99
N ILE A 61 5.06 -7.22 -3.88
CA ILE A 61 4.96 -8.22 -4.96
C ILE A 61 6.10 -8.08 -5.94
N ASN A 62 6.35 -6.87 -6.44
CA ASN A 62 7.39 -6.61 -7.43
C ASN A 62 8.77 -6.85 -6.84
N GLY A 63 8.99 -6.44 -5.59
CA GLY A 63 10.22 -6.73 -4.86
C GLY A 63 10.47 -8.22 -4.70
N ALA A 64 9.44 -9.00 -4.31
CA ALA A 64 9.55 -10.46 -4.22
C ALA A 64 9.82 -11.13 -5.58
N LYS A 65 9.15 -10.68 -6.65
CA LYS A 65 9.41 -11.17 -8.02
C LYS A 65 10.86 -10.91 -8.44
N LYS A 66 11.39 -9.71 -8.17
CA LYS A 66 12.77 -9.33 -8.47
C LYS A 66 13.82 -10.07 -7.65
N VAL A 67 13.51 -10.39 -6.40
CA VAL A 67 14.36 -11.29 -5.59
C VAL A 67 14.39 -12.69 -6.20
N LYS A 68 13.24 -13.19 -6.68
CA LYS A 68 13.15 -14.50 -7.33
C LYS A 68 13.89 -14.55 -8.67
N SER A 69 13.87 -13.46 -9.45
CA SER A 69 14.62 -13.38 -10.72
C SER A 69 16.11 -13.10 -10.54
N GLY A 70 16.55 -12.74 -9.33
CA GLY A 70 17.95 -12.36 -9.06
C GLY A 70 18.27 -10.90 -9.39
N GLU A 71 17.30 -10.11 -9.85
CA GLU A 71 17.45 -8.66 -10.09
C GLU A 71 17.66 -7.85 -8.81
N LEU A 72 17.21 -8.37 -7.66
CA LEU A 72 17.42 -7.78 -6.35
C LEU A 72 17.91 -8.82 -5.36
N THR A 73 18.78 -8.40 -4.45
CA THR A 73 19.08 -9.16 -3.23
C THR A 73 17.93 -9.05 -2.21
N LYS A 74 17.89 -9.98 -1.26
CA LYS A 74 16.93 -9.92 -0.14
C LYS A 74 17.08 -8.62 0.68
N ASN A 75 18.30 -8.10 0.80
CA ASN A 75 18.57 -6.87 1.54
C ASN A 75 18.03 -5.63 0.83
N GLU A 76 18.21 -5.53 -0.49
CA GLU A 76 17.65 -4.42 -1.28
C GLU A 76 16.12 -4.44 -1.26
N ASN A 77 15.51 -5.62 -1.37
CA ASN A 77 14.07 -5.76 -1.24
C ASN A 77 13.57 -5.35 0.16
N LYS A 78 14.29 -5.68 1.22
CA LYS A 78 13.97 -5.26 2.59
C LYS A 78 13.96 -3.73 2.70
N GLU A 79 14.92 -3.04 2.11
CA GLU A 79 14.96 -1.57 2.13
C GLU A 79 13.86 -0.94 1.28
N ILE A 80 13.53 -1.50 0.12
CA ILE A 80 12.41 -1.04 -0.72
C ILE A 80 11.08 -1.16 0.03
N THR A 81 10.82 -2.33 0.61
CA THR A 81 9.56 -2.59 1.33
C THR A 81 9.45 -1.80 2.64
N LYS A 82 10.57 -1.58 3.33
CA LYS A 82 10.63 -0.67 4.49
C LYS A 82 10.32 0.77 4.10
N LYS A 83 10.88 1.28 2.99
CA LYS A 83 10.58 2.63 2.49
C LYS A 83 9.10 2.77 2.13
N ALA A 84 8.53 1.80 1.42
CA ALA A 84 7.10 1.78 1.09
C ALA A 84 6.23 1.81 2.36
N SER A 85 6.58 0.99 3.36
CA SER A 85 5.88 0.95 4.66
C SER A 85 5.93 2.29 5.39
N ASN A 86 7.09 2.95 5.41
CA ASN A 86 7.26 4.24 6.05
C ASN A 86 6.41 5.33 5.37
N VAL A 87 6.37 5.34 4.03
CA VAL A 87 5.52 6.26 3.26
C VAL A 87 4.06 6.05 3.60
N PHE A 88 3.61 4.78 3.63
CA PHE A 88 2.25 4.45 4.03
C PHE A 88 1.92 4.88 5.45
N ASN A 89 2.74 4.51 6.43
CA ASN A 89 2.51 4.87 7.83
C ASN A 89 2.42 6.39 8.03
N LYS A 90 3.28 7.15 7.33
CA LYS A 90 3.26 8.61 7.39
C LYS A 90 1.97 9.19 6.78
N LYS A 91 1.57 8.72 5.60
CA LYS A 91 0.37 9.22 4.91
C LYS A 91 -0.90 8.81 5.65
N PHE A 92 -1.01 7.54 6.03
CA PHE A 92 -2.15 7.01 6.76
C PHE A 92 -2.32 7.70 8.12
N GLY A 93 -1.23 7.86 8.89
CA GLY A 93 -1.26 8.59 10.15
C GLY A 93 -1.73 10.04 9.98
N LYS A 94 -1.23 10.74 8.93
CA LYS A 94 -1.68 12.09 8.60
C LYS A 94 -3.17 12.12 8.23
N MET A 95 -3.64 11.15 7.43
CA MET A 95 -5.02 11.05 6.97
C MET A 95 -6.00 10.89 8.14
N ILE A 96 -5.66 10.06 9.13
CA ILE A 96 -6.52 9.78 10.29
C ILE A 96 -6.22 10.67 11.51
N GLY A 97 -5.25 11.58 11.40
CA GLY A 97 -4.82 12.45 12.50
C GLY A 97 -4.20 11.71 13.69
N LYS A 98 -3.59 10.53 13.48
CA LYS A 98 -2.99 9.70 14.54
C LYS A 98 -1.51 9.42 14.26
N ASN A 99 -0.73 9.31 15.33
CA ASN A 99 0.64 8.81 15.23
C ASN A 99 0.68 7.27 15.12
N TYR A 100 1.83 6.73 14.72
CA TYR A 100 1.98 5.29 14.49
C TYR A 100 1.61 4.42 15.70
N LYS A 101 1.94 4.84 16.93
CA LYS A 101 1.63 4.03 18.11
C LYS A 101 0.13 3.87 18.29
N GLU A 102 -0.64 4.92 18.00
CA GLU A 102 -2.09 4.94 18.14
C GLU A 102 -2.82 4.07 17.12
N PHE A 103 -2.35 4.03 15.85
CA PHE A 103 -2.98 3.21 14.81
C PHE A 103 -2.32 1.84 14.62
N SER A 104 -1.17 1.57 15.24
CA SER A 104 -0.50 0.28 15.12
C SER A 104 -1.34 -0.92 15.59
N PRO A 105 -2.20 -0.83 16.63
CA PRO A 105 -3.06 -1.96 17.01
C PRO A 105 -4.07 -2.32 15.90
N PHE A 106 -4.61 -1.30 15.23
CA PHE A 106 -5.49 -1.51 14.06
C PHE A 106 -4.73 -2.25 12.95
N LEU A 107 -3.51 -1.82 12.61
CA LEU A 107 -2.72 -2.51 11.58
C LEU A 107 -2.44 -3.98 11.93
N GLN A 108 -2.15 -4.26 13.21
CA GLN A 108 -1.91 -5.63 13.67
C GLN A 108 -3.17 -6.50 13.61
N LYS A 109 -4.32 -5.94 13.99
CA LYS A 109 -5.63 -6.61 13.89
C LYS A 109 -5.94 -6.98 12.44
N ILE A 110 -5.91 -6.00 11.53
CA ILE A 110 -6.22 -6.24 10.13
C ILE A 110 -5.20 -7.21 9.50
N ALA A 111 -3.93 -7.15 9.88
CA ALA A 111 -2.92 -8.09 9.38
C ALA A 111 -3.17 -9.54 9.81
N LYS A 112 -3.85 -9.79 10.94
CA LYS A 112 -4.30 -11.13 11.34
C LYS A 112 -5.51 -11.55 10.51
N GLU A 113 -6.53 -10.70 10.46
CA GLU A 113 -7.77 -10.98 9.70
C GLU A 113 -7.49 -11.25 8.21
N ILE A 114 -6.56 -10.52 7.60
CA ILE A 114 -6.15 -10.72 6.21
C ILE A 114 -5.49 -12.09 5.96
N LYS A 115 -4.83 -12.69 6.97
CA LYS A 115 -4.25 -14.04 6.82
C LYS A 115 -5.33 -15.12 6.77
N ASP A 116 -6.50 -14.83 7.32
CA ASP A 116 -7.63 -15.74 7.47
C ASP A 116 -8.76 -15.44 6.45
N LEU A 117 -8.51 -14.55 5.47
CA LEU A 117 -9.44 -14.20 4.37
C LEU A 117 -9.58 -15.29 3.31
#